data_AF-A0A847CGW3-F1
#
_entry.id   AF-A0A847CGW3-F1
#
_cell.length_a   1.000
_cell.length_b   1.000
_cell.length_c   1.000
_cell.angle_alpha   90.00
_cell.angle_beta   90.00
_cell.angle_gamma   90.00
#
_symmetry.space_group_name_H-M   'P 1'
#
loop_
_entity.id
_entity.type
_entity.pdbx_description
1 polymer ?
#
loop_
_entity_poly.entity_id
_entity_poly.type
_entity_poly.pdbx_seq_one_letter_code
_entity_poly.pdbx_strand_id
1 'polypeptide(L)'
;MKALLFNGKKIHIDFSTNDLLNKEINSVLNGLKEAGFNNYKSLAIKDIYTDTNYYVGHVQQVIIGSDQNFTKGKVYDYDTKILIKYHSFNK
;
A
#
# COMPACT_ATOMS: atom_id res chain seq x y z
N MET A 1 -25.86 0.21 -2.38
CA MET A 1 -25.07 1.43 -2.10
C MET A 1 -24.46 1.91 -3.40
N LYS A 2 -24.66 3.19 -3.74
CA LYS A 2 -24.29 3.81 -5.01
C LYS A 2 -22.77 3.84 -5.17
N ALA A 3 -22.24 3.20 -6.22
CA ALA A 3 -20.94 3.57 -6.76
C ALA A 3 -21.07 4.98 -7.35
N LEU A 4 -20.71 6.00 -6.56
CA LEU A 4 -20.53 7.35 -7.09
C LEU A 4 -19.24 7.31 -7.92
N LEU A 5 -19.41 7.38 -9.23
CA LEU A 5 -18.33 7.42 -10.21
C LEU A 5 -17.62 8.78 -10.07
N PHE A 6 -16.56 8.88 -9.26
CA PHE A 6 -15.66 10.04 -9.29
C PHE A 6 -14.65 9.92 -10.43
N ASN A 7 -15.12 9.50 -11.61
CA ASN A 7 -14.29 9.19 -12.76
C ASN A 7 -13.38 10.40 -13.09
N GLY A 8 -12.07 10.26 -12.89
CA GLY A 8 -11.07 11.27 -13.22
C GLY A 8 -10.50 12.11 -12.07
N LYS A 9 -10.88 11.91 -10.79
CA LYS A 9 -10.15 12.57 -9.69
C LYS A 9 -8.72 12.01 -9.64
N LYS A 10 -7.73 12.91 -9.67
CA LYS A 10 -6.32 12.58 -9.55
C LYS A 10 -5.83 12.78 -8.12
N ILE A 11 -4.94 11.91 -7.65
CA ILE A 11 -4.25 11.99 -6.36
C ILE A 11 -2.77 12.18 -6.63
N HIS A 12 -2.19 13.22 -6.03
CA HIS A 12 -0.75 13.42 -5.96
C HIS A 12 -0.21 12.70 -4.73
N ILE A 13 0.86 11.92 -4.89
CA ILE A 13 1.48 11.22 -3.75
C ILE A 13 2.72 11.95 -3.25
N ASP A 14 2.80 12.11 -1.93
CA ASP A 14 3.91 12.79 -1.27
C ASP A 14 4.95 11.83 -0.66
N PHE A 15 4.85 10.55 -1.01
CA PHE A 15 5.71 9.44 -0.60
C PHE A 15 6.18 8.64 -1.82
N SER A 16 7.27 7.90 -1.65
CA SER A 16 7.84 6.95 -2.61
C SER A 16 7.65 5.51 -2.15
N THR A 17 7.97 4.53 -2.99
CA THR A 17 7.99 3.11 -2.57
C THR A 17 8.84 2.92 -1.30
N ASN A 18 10.03 3.53 -1.24
CA ASN A 18 10.97 3.35 -0.14
C ASN A 18 10.47 3.93 1.19
N ASP A 19 9.62 4.97 1.15
CA ASP A 19 9.04 5.55 2.37
C ASP A 19 8.05 4.59 3.05
N LEU A 20 7.48 3.66 2.28
CA LEU A 20 6.46 2.72 2.73
C LEU A 20 7.02 1.34 3.08
N LEU A 21 8.16 0.94 2.49
CA LEU A 21 8.79 -0.34 2.79
C LEU A 21 9.24 -0.42 4.25
N ASN A 22 9.11 -1.60 4.85
CA ASN A 22 9.45 -1.87 6.24
C ASN A 22 8.71 -1.00 7.28
N LYS A 23 7.62 -0.34 6.88
CA LYS A 23 6.72 0.37 7.79
C LYS A 23 5.59 -0.56 8.24
N GLU A 24 5.04 -0.26 9.41
CA GLU A 24 3.83 -0.89 9.90
C GLU A 24 2.66 -0.70 8.95
N ILE A 25 1.96 -1.80 8.64
CA ILE A 25 0.84 -1.82 7.68
C ILE A 25 -0.24 -0.79 8.03
N ASN A 26 -0.58 -0.62 9.31
CA ASN A 26 -1.60 0.33 9.73
C ASN A 26 -1.18 1.79 9.45
N SER A 27 0.11 2.11 9.59
CA SER A 27 0.64 3.43 9.26
C SER A 27 0.58 3.69 7.75
N VAL A 28 0.95 2.69 6.94
CA VAL A 28 0.87 2.78 5.47
C VAL A 28 -0.58 2.93 5.01
N LEU A 29 -1.51 2.14 5.55
CA LEU A 29 -2.93 2.24 5.22
C LEU A 29 -3.52 3.60 5.59
N ASN A 30 -3.13 4.15 6.75
CA ASN A 30 -3.57 5.48 7.15
C ASN A 30 -3.03 6.56 6.21
N GLY A 31 -1.75 6.51 5.84
CA GLY A 31 -1.16 7.45 4.87
C GLY A 31 -1.80 7.39 3.49
N LEU A 32 -2.14 6.19 3.00
CA LEU A 32 -2.88 6.03 1.74
C LEU A 32 -4.29 6.64 1.82
N LYS A 33 -4.98 6.44 2.94
CA LYS A 33 -6.30 7.01 3.19
C LYS A 33 -6.26 8.54 3.28
N GLU A 34 -5.26 9.09 3.98
CA GLU A 34 -5.03 10.54 4.09
C GLU A 34 -4.69 11.18 2.74
N ALA A 35 -3.94 10.48 1.88
CA ALA A 35 -3.71 10.89 0.49
C ALA A 35 -4.99 10.84 -0.38
N GLY A 36 -6.06 10.19 0.11
CA GLY A 36 -7.37 10.15 -0.54
C GLY A 36 -7.67 8.86 -1.30
N PHE A 37 -6.80 7.85 -1.24
CA PHE A 37 -7.08 6.55 -1.83
C PHE A 37 -8.12 5.80 -1.00
N ASN A 38 -9.01 5.09 -1.68
CA ASN A 38 -10.04 4.26 -1.03
C ASN A 38 -10.13 2.83 -1.57
N ASN A 39 -9.36 2.51 -2.62
CA ASN A 39 -9.39 1.22 -3.31
C ASN A 39 -8.10 0.43 -3.05
N TYR A 40 -7.84 0.06 -1.79
CA TYR A 40 -6.67 -0.70 -1.41
C TYR A 40 -7.02 -2.06 -0.78
N LYS A 41 -6.14 -3.04 -0.97
CA LYS A 41 -6.21 -4.35 -0.33
C LYS A 41 -4.86 -4.70 0.27
N SER A 42 -4.88 -5.33 1.44
CA SER A 42 -3.69 -5.89 2.08
C SER A 42 -3.69 -7.42 1.99
N LEU A 43 -2.52 -8.00 1.74
CA LEU A 43 -2.28 -9.44 1.73
C LEU A 43 -1.13 -9.78 2.68
N ALA A 44 -1.38 -10.71 3.58
CA ALA A 44 -0.33 -11.26 4.43
C ALA A 44 0.57 -12.21 3.64
N ILE A 45 1.88 -12.04 3.76
CA ILE A 45 2.88 -13.02 3.36
C ILE A 45 3.23 -13.84 4.61
N LYS A 46 3.02 -15.15 4.54
CA LYS A 46 3.32 -16.09 5.63
C LYS A 46 4.79 -16.53 5.56
N ASP A 47 5.69 -15.62 5.90
CA ASP A 47 7.13 -15.80 5.69
C ASP A 47 7.97 -15.51 6.94
N ILE A 48 7.35 -15.31 8.10
CA ILE A 48 8.06 -15.19 9.38
C ILE A 48 8.16 -16.56 10.07
N TYR A 49 9.39 -16.97 10.35
CA TYR A 49 9.81 -18.18 11.06
C TYR A 49 10.77 -17.80 12.20
N THR A 50 11.22 -18.77 13.01
CA THR A 50 12.11 -18.56 14.16
C THR A 50 13.40 -17.78 13.83
N ASP A 51 13.92 -17.89 12.60
CA ASP A 51 15.20 -17.30 12.18
C ASP A 51 15.07 -16.22 11.09
N THR A 52 13.88 -15.66 10.87
CA THR A 52 13.69 -14.60 9.86
C THR A 52 13.89 -13.21 10.45
N ASN A 53 14.55 -12.34 9.69
CA ASN A 53 14.78 -10.94 10.07
C ASN A 53 13.61 -10.00 9.69
N TYR A 54 12.46 -10.55 9.31
CA TYR A 54 11.26 -9.77 9.00
C TYR A 54 10.46 -9.50 10.27
N TYR A 55 9.78 -8.36 10.29
CA TYR A 55 8.92 -7.95 11.40
C TYR A 55 7.46 -8.14 11.03
N VAL A 56 6.68 -8.70 11.94
CA VAL A 56 5.24 -8.93 11.72
C VAL A 56 4.56 -7.59 11.50
N GLY A 57 3.73 -7.49 10.46
CA GLY A 57 3.02 -6.26 10.13
C GLY A 57 3.82 -5.30 9.24
N HIS A 58 5.11 -5.52 9.04
CA HIS A 58 5.91 -4.67 8.17
C HIS A 58 5.63 -4.93 6.69
N VAL A 59 5.56 -3.85 5.92
CA VAL A 59 5.27 -3.87 4.49
C VAL A 59 6.49 -4.33 3.67
N GLN A 60 6.26 -5.34 2.83
CA GLN A 60 7.23 -5.88 1.87
C GLN A 60 7.06 -5.28 0.47
N GLN A 61 5.83 -4.92 0.09
CA GLN A 61 5.55 -4.42 -1.26
C GLN A 61 4.30 -3.54 -1.27
N VAL A 62 4.35 -2.46 -2.04
CA VAL A 62 3.19 -1.64 -2.40
C VAL A 62 3.13 -1.52 -3.92
N ILE A 63 1.97 -1.77 -4.50
CA ILE A 63 1.72 -1.67 -5.94
C ILE A 63 0.53 -0.74 -6.14
N ILE A 64 0.71 0.34 -6.92
CA ILE A 64 -0.36 1.26 -7.31
C ILE A 64 -0.67 1.02 -8.79
N GLY A 65 -1.80 0.37 -9.08
CA GLY A 65 -2.13 -0.09 -10.42
C GLY A 65 -1.16 -1.16 -10.90
N SER A 66 -0.31 -0.81 -11.86
CA SER A 66 0.81 -1.64 -12.33
C SER A 66 2.18 -1.15 -11.86
N ASP A 67 2.24 -0.04 -11.11
CA ASP A 67 3.49 0.59 -10.68
C ASP A 67 3.96 0.03 -9.34
N GLN A 68 5.14 -0.59 -9.34
CA GLN A 68 5.80 -1.15 -8.16
C GLN A 68 6.92 -0.25 -7.61
N ASN A 69 7.40 0.71 -8.42
CA ASN A 69 8.57 1.53 -8.14
C ASN A 69 8.22 2.99 -8.43
N PHE A 70 7.41 3.57 -7.57
CA PHE A 70 6.94 4.94 -7.73
C PHE A 70 7.73 5.90 -6.85
N THR A 71 7.89 7.11 -7.37
CA THR A 71 8.55 8.21 -6.70
C THR A 71 7.52 9.21 -6.19
N LYS A 72 7.91 9.96 -5.17
CA LYS A 72 7.19 11.15 -4.72
C LYS A 72 6.89 12.07 -5.90
N GLY A 73 5.71 12.68 -5.91
CA GLY A 73 5.27 13.57 -6.97
C GLY A 73 4.47 12.92 -8.09
N LYS A 74 4.38 11.58 -8.13
CA LYS A 74 3.54 10.89 -9.12
C LYS A 74 2.05 11.16 -8.87
N VAL A 75 1.29 11.02 -9.94
CA VAL A 75 -0.15 11.26 -9.96
C VAL A 75 -0.87 10.00 -10.43
N TYR A 76 -1.91 9.60 -9.71
CA TYR A 76 -2.73 8.44 -10.02
C TYR A 76 -4.22 8.79 -10.03
N ASP A 77 -5.04 7.97 -10.68
CA ASP A 77 -6.49 8.04 -10.50
C ASP A 77 -6.86 7.61 -9.08
N TYR A 78 -7.83 8.29 -8.45
CA TYR A 78 -8.19 8.07 -7.04
C TYR A 78 -8.69 6.64 -6.75
N ASP A 79 -9.27 5.99 -7.76
CA ASP A 79 -9.80 4.63 -7.73
C ASP A 79 -8.79 3.58 -8.23
N THR A 80 -7.55 4.00 -8.54
CA THR A 80 -6.47 3.08 -8.89
C THR A 80 -6.34 2.04 -7.77
N LYS A 81 -6.39 0.76 -8.16
CA LYS A 81 -6.26 -0.35 -7.21
C LYS A 81 -4.87 -0.32 -6.58
N ILE A 82 -4.82 -0.40 -5.25
CA ILE A 82 -3.57 -0.55 -4.52
C ILE A 82 -3.50 -1.92 -3.87
N LEU A 83 -2.38 -2.61 -4.06
CA LEU A 83 -2.08 -3.86 -3.38
C LEU A 83 -0.91 -3.65 -2.43
N ILE A 84 -1.11 -3.96 -1.15
CA ILE A 84 -0.04 -3.96 -0.15
C ILE A 84 0.20 -5.39 0.30
N LYS A 85 1.46 -5.82 0.32
CA LYS A 85 1.87 -7.09 0.93
C LYS A 85 2.70 -6.82 2.17
N TYR A 86 2.43 -7.54 3.24
CA TYR A 86 3.10 -7.36 4.53
C TYR A 86 3.43 -8.71 5.16
N HIS A 87 4.48 -8.74 5.97
CA HIS A 87 4.94 -9.97 6.61
C HIS A 87 4.03 -10.40 7.75
N SER A 88 3.84 -11.70 7.89
CA SER A 88 3.06 -12.31 8.95
C SER A 88 3.66 -13.66 9.32
N PHE A 89 3.30 -14.14 10.51
CA PHE A 89 3.71 -15.47 10.96
C PHE A 89 3.25 -16.53 9.98
N ASN A 90 4.17 -17.45 9.66
CA ASN A 90 3.78 -18.67 9.00
C ASN A 90 2.96 -19.52 9.99
N LYS A 91 1.63 -19.52 9.81
CA LYS A 91 0.68 -20.39 10.51
C LYS A 91 0.35 -21.59 9.65
#